data_AF-A0ABD2AHU8-F1
#
_entry.id   AF-A0ABD2AHU8-F1
#
_cell.length_a   1.000
_cell.length_b   1.000
_cell.length_c   1.000
_cell.angle_alpha   90.00
_cell.angle_beta   90.00
_cell.angle_gamma   90.00
#
_symmetry.space_group_name_H-M   'P 1'
#
loop_
_entity.id
_entity.type
_entity.pdbx_description
1 polymer ?
#
loop_
_entity_poly.entity_id
_entity_poly.type
_entity_poly.pdbx_seq_one_letter_code
_entity_poly.pdbx_strand_id
1 'polypeptide(L)'
;MNIFGEWLFLLWTIKASYALSMDHICTRTENYTVTSMETYVQPVVVNTFTWCLQVPPRCPRTRTEMRQRYRIKKSIRSRGMKQIDEMLKISIYRGN
;
A
#
# COMPACT_ATOMS: atom_id res chain seq x y z
N MET A 1 -34.65 43.64 -27.44
CA MET A 1 -33.84 42.78 -26.55
C MET A 1 -34.38 41.37 -26.58
N ASN A 2 -33.57 40.38 -26.95
CA ASN A 2 -33.99 38.97 -27.06
C ASN A 2 -33.81 38.25 -25.73
N ILE A 3 -34.88 38.19 -24.93
CA ILE A 3 -34.97 37.49 -23.64
C ILE A 3 -34.48 36.04 -23.69
N PHE A 4 -34.70 35.34 -24.80
CA PHE A 4 -34.23 33.97 -25.01
C PHE A 4 -32.70 33.85 -25.06
N GLY A 5 -32.02 34.86 -25.63
CA GLY A 5 -30.55 34.88 -25.73
C GLY A 5 -29.90 35.16 -24.38
N GLU A 6 -30.48 36.07 -23.59
CA GLU A 6 -30.02 36.39 -22.24
C GLU A 6 -30.08 35.18 -21.30
N TRP A 7 -31.16 34.40 -21.36
CA TRP A 7 -31.33 33.20 -20.55
C TRP A 7 -30.30 32.11 -20.91
N LEU A 8 -30.02 31.94 -22.20
CA LEU A 8 -28.96 31.04 -22.69
C LEU A 8 -27.57 31.48 -22.19
N PHE A 9 -27.31 32.78 -22.14
CA PHE A 9 -26.04 33.33 -21.65
C PHE A 9 -25.86 33.12 -20.15
N LEU A 10 -26.92 33.32 -19.36
CA LEU A 10 -26.93 33.04 -17.93
C LEU A 10 -26.73 31.55 -17.63
N LEU A 11 -27.36 30.66 -18.39
CA LEU A 11 -27.16 29.21 -18.23
C LEU A 11 -25.72 28.78 -18.58
N TRP A 12 -25.09 29.41 -19.57
CA TRP A 12 -23.71 29.09 -19.95
C TRP A 12 -22.69 29.53 -18.88
N THR A 13 -22.85 30.72 -18.32
CA THR A 13 -21.96 31.24 -17.26
C THR A 13 -22.05 30.41 -15.98
N ILE A 14 -23.24 29.96 -15.62
CA ILE A 14 -23.48 29.09 -14.46
C ILE A 14 -22.80 27.73 -14.63
N LYS A 15 -22.83 27.13 -15.83
CA LYS A 15 -22.16 25.83 -16.08
C LYS A 15 -20.64 25.92 -15.95
N ALA A 16 -20.04 27.05 -16.33
CA ALA A 16 -18.59 27.26 -16.28
C ALA A 16 -18.05 27.36 -14.85
N SER A 17 -18.80 27.97 -13.92
CA SER A 17 -18.35 28.12 -12.53
C SER A 17 -18.34 26.80 -11.75
N TYR A 18 -19.30 25.91 -12.02
CA TYR A 18 -19.33 24.58 -11.38
C TYR A 18 -18.17 23.68 -11.81
N ALA A 19 -17.67 23.84 -13.05
CA ALA A 19 -16.51 23.08 -13.53
C ALA A 19 -15.23 23.46 -12.77
N LEU A 20 -15.01 24.76 -12.54
CA LEU A 20 -13.83 25.27 -11.83
C LEU A 20 -13.80 24.91 -10.34
N SER A 21 -14.97 24.76 -9.70
CA SER A 21 -15.07 24.49 -8.26
C SER A 21 -14.80 23.03 -7.88
N MET A 22 -14.75 22.10 -8.85
CA MET A 22 -14.57 20.67 -8.60
C MET A 22 -13.09 20.23 -8.60
N ASP A 23 -12.16 21.15 -8.91
CA ASP A 23 -10.78 20.82 -9.27
C ASP A 23 -9.72 21.14 -8.19
N HIS A 24 -10.10 21.63 -7.00
CA HIS A 24 -9.13 22.02 -5.96
C HIS A 24 -8.56 20.85 -5.13
N ILE A 25 -8.77 19.60 -5.57
CA ILE A 25 -8.29 18.40 -4.86
C ILE A 25 -7.25 17.70 -5.72
N CYS A 26 -5.99 18.00 -5.45
CA CYS A 26 -4.86 17.32 -6.07
C CYS A 26 -4.67 15.95 -5.41
N THR A 27 -4.80 14.86 -6.16
CA THR A 27 -4.45 13.51 -5.66
C THR A 27 -2.95 13.28 -5.84
N ARG A 28 -2.19 13.25 -4.74
CA ARG A 28 -0.77 12.91 -4.73
C ARG A 28 -0.60 11.44 -4.36
N THR A 29 0.01 10.65 -5.23
CA THR A 29 0.32 9.25 -4.96
C THR A 29 1.70 9.15 -4.32
N GLU A 30 1.77 8.65 -3.09
CA GLU A 30 3.03 8.41 -2.40
C GLU A 30 3.30 6.91 -2.28
N ASN A 31 4.53 6.51 -2.62
CA ASN A 31 5.00 5.14 -2.47
C ASN A 31 5.59 4.96 -1.08
N TYR A 32 5.07 4.01 -0.31
CA TYR A 32 5.57 3.67 1.02
C TYR A 32 6.02 2.21 1.07
N THR A 33 7.08 1.94 1.83
CA THR A 33 7.61 0.59 1.99
C THR A 33 6.91 -0.10 3.16
N VAL A 34 6.33 -1.26 2.89
CA VAL A 34 5.70 -2.12 3.90
C VAL A 34 6.55 -3.36 4.09
N THR A 35 7.01 -3.56 5.31
CA THR A 35 7.70 -4.77 5.75
C THR A 35 6.69 -5.78 6.29
N SER A 36 6.51 -6.90 5.60
CA SER A 36 5.71 -8.02 6.09
C SER A 36 6.61 -9.20 6.46
N MET A 37 6.32 -9.82 7.61
CA MET A 37 6.98 -11.06 8.00
C MET A 37 6.26 -12.23 7.32
N GLU A 38 6.97 -12.99 6.50
CA GLU A 38 6.46 -14.21 5.87
C GLU A 38 7.19 -15.42 6.43
N THR A 39 6.44 -16.47 6.78
CA THR A 39 6.98 -17.75 7.23
C THR A 39 7.21 -18.64 6.02
N TYR A 40 8.41 -19.19 5.87
CA TYR A 40 8.74 -20.16 4.82
C TYR A 40 9.33 -21.43 5.43
N VAL A 41 9.09 -22.57 4.77
CA VAL A 41 9.67 -23.86 5.16
C VAL A 41 10.95 -24.09 4.37
N GLN A 42 12.02 -24.44 5.07
CA GLN A 42 13.31 -24.79 4.48
C GLN A 42 13.75 -26.18 4.95
N PRO A 43 14.25 -27.04 4.05
CA PRO A 43 14.88 -28.29 4.46
C PRO A 43 16.16 -27.99 5.23
N VAL A 44 16.25 -28.52 6.44
CA VAL A 44 17.44 -28.47 7.28
C VAL A 44 17.91 -29.90 7.51
N VAL A 45 19.18 -30.14 7.22
CA VAL A 45 19.81 -31.43 7.49
C VAL A 45 20.14 -31.51 8.98
N VAL A 46 19.56 -32.49 9.66
CA VAL A 46 19.82 -32.77 11.07
C VAL A 46 20.54 -34.10 11.21
N ASN A 47 21.60 -34.10 12.02
CA ASN A 47 22.35 -35.30 12.32
C ASN A 47 21.85 -35.83 13.67
N THR A 48 21.23 -37.00 13.63
CA THR A 48 20.68 -37.68 14.81
C THR A 48 21.40 -39.00 15.03
N PHE A 49 21.54 -39.43 16.28
CA PHE A 49 22.11 -40.75 16.57
C PHE A 49 20.97 -41.72 16.87
N THR A 50 20.88 -42.81 16.11
CA THR A 50 19.86 -43.84 16.33
C THR A 50 20.49 -45.13 16.85
N TRP A 51 19.77 -45.83 17.72
CA TRP A 51 20.16 -47.17 18.18
C TRP A 51 20.02 -48.17 17.05
N CYS A 52 21.11 -48.87 16.75
CA CYS A 52 21.14 -50.04 15.87
C CYS A 52 21.06 -51.30 16.76
N LEU A 53 20.26 -52.31 16.39
CA LEU A 53 20.05 -53.49 17.24
C LEU A 53 21.38 -54.27 17.46
N GLN A 54 21.58 -54.64 18.74
CA GLN A 54 22.75 -55.26 19.39
C GLN A 54 23.93 -54.34 19.72
N VAL A 55 23.93 -53.84 20.98
CA VAL A 55 25.08 -53.44 21.83
C VAL A 55 26.06 -52.37 21.28
N PRO A 56 26.21 -51.24 21.99
CA PRO A 56 25.80 -49.93 21.50
C PRO A 56 26.62 -49.40 20.31
N PRO A 57 26.15 -49.51 19.05
CA PRO A 57 26.64 -48.64 17.99
C PRO A 57 25.63 -47.51 17.83
N ARG A 58 25.92 -46.32 18.39
CA ARG A 58 25.17 -45.11 18.05
C ARG A 58 25.50 -44.77 16.60
N CYS A 59 24.65 -45.17 15.67
CA CYS A 59 24.85 -44.93 14.25
C CYS A 59 24.50 -43.46 13.94
N PRO A 60 25.39 -42.68 13.29
CA PRO A 60 25.04 -41.35 12.81
C PRO A 60 24.02 -41.49 11.68
N ARG A 61 22.87 -40.86 11.83
CA ARG A 61 21.79 -40.87 10.86
C ARG A 61 21.43 -39.43 10.50
N THR A 62 21.64 -39.11 9.24
CA THR A 62 21.25 -37.83 8.66
C THR A 62 19.77 -37.90 8.26
N ARG A 63 18.97 -36.93 8.70
CA ARG A 63 17.58 -36.77 8.28
C ARG A 63 17.36 -35.34 7.81
N THR A 64 16.51 -35.17 6.80
CA THR A 64 16.10 -33.85 6.34
C THR A 64 14.79 -33.50 7.03
N GLU A 65 14.80 -32.42 7.82
CA GLU A 65 13.62 -31.93 8.50
C GLU A 65 13.20 -30.58 7.91
N MET A 66 11.91 -30.42 7.66
CA MET A 66 11.36 -29.14 7.20
C MET A 66 11.22 -28.22 8.39
N ARG A 67 12.03 -27.16 8.45
CA ARG A 67 12.01 -26.19 9.56
C ARG A 67 11.39 -24.88 9.10
N GLN A 68 10.46 -24.35 9.90
CA GLN A 68 9.90 -23.02 9.68
C GLN A 68 10.94 -21.95 9.97
N ARG A 69 11.08 -21.00 9.04
CA ARG A 69 11.95 -19.83 9.11
C ARG A 69 11.14 -18.59 8.81
N TYR A 70 11.58 -17.45 9.33
CA TYR A 70 10.95 -16.15 9.08
C TYR A 70 11.81 -15.36 8.10
N ARG A 71 11.18 -14.72 7.13
CA ARG A 71 11.83 -13.75 6.23
C ARG A 71 11.07 -12.44 6.28
N ILE A 72 11.82 -11.34 6.30
CA ILE A 72 11.25 -10.01 6.12
C ILE A 72 11.17 -9.75 4.62
N LYS A 73 9.96 -9.52 4.11
CA LYS A 73 9.72 -9.11 2.74
C LYS A 73 9.38 -7.63 2.71
N LYS A 74 10.10 -6.88 1.87
CA LYS A 74 9.81 -5.47 1.62
C LYS A 74 8.93 -5.38 0.38
N SER A 75 7.72 -4.87 0.53
CA SER A 75 6.81 -4.59 -0.58
C SER A 75 6.58 -3.09 -0.72
N ILE A 76 6.58 -2.59 -1.95
CA ILE A 76 6.28 -1.19 -2.24
C ILE A 76 4.76 -1.11 -2.45
N ARG A 77 4.09 -0.26 -1.68
CA ARG A 77 2.65 0.03 -1.84
C ARG A 77 2.48 1.51 -2.18
N SER A 78 1.49 1.82 -3.01
CA SER A 78 1.10 3.19 -3.33
C SER A 78 -0.14 3.56 -2.53
N ARG A 79 -0.12 4.74 -1.89
CA ARG A 79 -1.32 5.35 -1.28
C ARG A 79 -1.63 6.64 -2.02
N GLY A 80 -2.87 6.76 -2.52
CA GLY A 80 -3.40 8.03 -2.99
C GLY A 80 -3.75 8.91 -1.78
N MET A 81 -3.01 9.99 -1.58
CA MET A 81 -3.34 11.04 -0.62
C MET A 81 -4.06 12.16 -1.36
N LYS A 82 -5.21 12.61 -0.82
CA LYS A 82 -5.88 13.81 -1.31
C LYS A 82 -5.21 15.01 -0.66
N GLN A 83 -4.49 15.79 -1.45
CA GLN A 83 -3.92 17.07 -1.03
C GLN A 83 -4.91 18.18 -1.40
N ILE A 84 -5.26 18.99 -0.41
CA ILE A 84 -6.00 20.23 -0.65
C ILE A 84 -5.04 21.24 -1.27
N ASP A 85 -5.46 21.90 -2.34
CA ASP A 85 -4.67 22.93 -3.00
C ASP A 85 -4.21 24.03 -2.03
N GLU A 86 -2.98 24.53 -2.20
CA GLU A 86 -2.39 25.51 -1.28
C GLU A 86 -3.18 26.83 -1.26
N MET A 87 -3.85 27.18 -2.36
CA MET A 87 -4.69 28.38 -2.44
C MET A 87 -5.96 28.24 -1.58
N LEU A 88 -6.54 27.04 -1.47
CA LEU A 88 -7.69 26.79 -0.59
C LEU A 88 -7.27 26.82 0.88
N LYS A 89 -6.06 26.35 1.19
CA LYS A 89 -5.50 26.39 2.56
C LYS A 89 -5.43 27.83 3.07
N ILE A 90 -4.90 28.78 2.28
CA ILE A 90 -4.78 30.20 2.67
C ILE A 90 -6.15 30.84 2.90
N SER A 91 -7.15 30.52 2.07
CA SER A 91 -8.51 31.08 2.19
C SER A 91 -9.21 30.65 3.50
N ILE A 92 -9.00 29.42 3.95
CA ILE A 92 -9.54 28.93 5.23
C ILE A 92 -8.85 29.59 6.43
N TYR A 93 -7.51 29.71 6.41
CA TYR A 93 -6.78 30.34 7.52
C TYR A 93 -7.00 31.84 7.63
N ARG A 94 -7.42 32.51 6.56
CA ARG A 94 -7.71 33.95 6.54
C ARG A 94 -9.17 34.28 6.91
N GLY A 95 -10.03 33.26 7.04
CA GLY A 95 -11.44 33.39 7.38
C GLY A 95 -11.80 33.01 8.82
N ASN A 96 -10.82 32.80 9.71
CA ASN A 96 -10.98 32.61 11.16
C ASN A 96 -10.37 33.79 11.92
#